data_AF-A0A1Y2TRW4-F1
#
_entry.id   AF-A0A1Y2TRW4-F1
#
_cell.length_a   1.000
_cell.length_b   1.000
_cell.length_c   1.000
_cell.angle_alpha   90.00
_cell.angle_beta   90.00
_cell.angle_gamma   90.00
#
_symmetry.space_group_name_H-M   'P 1'
#
loop_
_entity.id
_entity.type
_entity.pdbx_description
1 polymer ?
#
loop_
_entity_poly.entity_id
_entity_poly.type
_entity_poly.pdbx_seq_one_letter_code
_entity_poly.pdbx_strand_id
1 'polypeptide(L)'
;MRTVTALALLPLALAAPSKRTAPAPVIKPRGSQLIDGKYIVKLKADANPESLQSSIQSVSSDADFVYNSNKFKGFASSLSPEELEALKNNADVDYIEQDAVVTIKATQQNADWGLARLSNSEPGSTTYTYDDSAGEGTCAYVIDTGIEVDHEEFEGRAKFLQNFADSDDTDGNGHGTHVAGTIGSKTYGVAKKTSLFAVKVLDASGSGTNSGVIAGMDFVARDASSQDCPKGVVVNMSLGGSTSSTVNAAAAGIVDAGLFLAVAAGNEAADASTSSPASEKSACTVGATTDDDELAEYSNYGSLVDILAPGTNIKSTWIGGATNTISGTSMASPHIAGLGAYFLGLDASPVGSLCDYIGQTALSGVISGVPSGTANLLANNGESS
;
A
#
# COMPACT_ATOMS: atom_id res chain seq x y z
N MET A 1 -76.06 48.49 -6.82
CA MET A 1 -74.60 48.50 -7.07
C MET A 1 -74.03 47.21 -6.49
N ARG A 2 -73.52 46.32 -7.35
CA ARG A 2 -72.91 45.04 -6.98
C ARG A 2 -71.41 45.25 -6.86
N THR A 3 -70.82 44.97 -5.69
CA THR A 3 -69.36 44.94 -5.49
C THR A 3 -68.88 43.50 -5.65
N VAL A 4 -68.07 43.27 -6.68
CA VAL A 4 -67.38 42.01 -6.96
C VAL A 4 -66.00 42.09 -6.32
N THR A 5 -65.72 41.21 -5.37
CA THR A 5 -64.40 41.07 -4.73
C THR A 5 -63.54 40.17 -5.60
N ALA A 6 -62.49 40.73 -6.22
CA ALA A 6 -61.52 39.96 -7.00
C ALA A 6 -60.48 39.33 -6.07
N LEU A 7 -60.42 38.00 -6.07
CA LEU A 7 -59.43 37.20 -5.34
C LEU A 7 -58.18 37.07 -6.24
N ALA A 8 -57.06 37.66 -5.82
CA ALA A 8 -55.79 37.55 -6.53
C ALA A 8 -55.14 36.18 -6.22
N LEU A 9 -55.10 35.31 -7.23
CA LEU A 9 -54.29 34.08 -7.22
C LEU A 9 -52.82 34.47 -7.49
N LEU A 10 -51.96 34.38 -6.48
CA LEU A 10 -50.51 34.41 -6.69
C LEU A 10 -50.05 33.09 -7.34
N PRO A 11 -49.18 33.12 -8.36
CA PRO A 11 -48.58 31.91 -8.89
C PRO A 11 -47.60 31.33 -7.86
N LEU A 12 -47.79 30.05 -7.51
CA LEU A 12 -46.81 29.25 -6.79
C LEU A 12 -45.60 29.05 -7.72
N ALA A 13 -44.53 29.82 -7.51
CA ALA A 13 -43.27 29.57 -8.19
C ALA A 13 -42.65 28.30 -7.59
N LEU A 14 -42.73 27.18 -8.32
CA LEU A 14 -41.90 26.01 -8.02
C LEU A 14 -40.45 26.43 -8.22
N ALA A 15 -39.71 26.60 -7.12
CA ALA A 15 -38.26 26.72 -7.17
C ALA A 15 -37.73 25.41 -7.78
N ALA A 16 -37.18 25.49 -8.99
CA ALA A 16 -36.45 24.37 -9.57
C ALA A 16 -35.34 23.97 -8.58
N PRO A 17 -35.08 22.66 -8.36
CA PRO A 17 -34.00 22.23 -7.49
C PRO A 17 -32.72 22.88 -7.98
N SER A 18 -32.10 23.68 -7.11
CA SER A 18 -30.81 24.32 -7.39
C SER A 18 -29.85 23.21 -7.79
N LYS A 19 -29.38 23.24 -9.03
CA LYS A 19 -28.29 22.35 -9.46
C LYS A 19 -27.00 23.02 -9.03
N ARG A 20 -26.18 22.29 -8.27
CA ARG A 20 -24.84 22.75 -7.91
C ARG A 20 -23.96 22.89 -9.15
N THR A 21 -23.01 23.82 -9.07
CA THR A 21 -22.07 24.18 -10.15
C THR A 21 -21.04 23.10 -10.45
N ALA A 22 -20.76 22.21 -9.50
CA ALA A 22 -19.93 21.02 -9.68
C ALA A 22 -20.53 19.86 -8.87
N PRO A 23 -20.29 18.59 -9.28
CA PRO A 23 -20.72 17.43 -8.51
C PRO A 23 -20.10 17.38 -7.10
N ALA A 24 -20.77 16.74 -6.14
CA ALA A 24 -20.14 16.44 -4.85
C ALA A 24 -18.87 15.61 -5.05
N PRO A 25 -17.81 15.87 -4.25
CA PRO A 25 -16.71 14.93 -4.17
C PRO A 25 -17.21 13.58 -3.64
N VAL A 26 -16.71 12.51 -4.26
CA VAL A 26 -16.83 11.15 -3.72
C VAL A 26 -15.49 10.82 -3.07
N ILE A 27 -15.51 10.69 -1.75
CA ILE A 27 -14.36 10.38 -0.92
C ILE A 27 -14.25 8.86 -0.81
N LYS A 28 -13.04 8.34 -0.95
CA LYS A 28 -12.73 6.94 -0.64
C LYS A 28 -11.74 6.93 0.52
N PRO A 29 -12.08 6.32 1.66
CA PRO A 29 -11.13 6.11 2.75
C PRO A 29 -9.87 5.38 2.24
N ARG A 30 -8.68 5.83 2.68
CA ARG A 30 -7.40 5.19 2.34
C ARG A 30 -7.15 4.01 3.28
N GLY A 31 -6.48 2.95 2.78
CA GLY A 31 -6.06 1.78 3.56
C GLY A 31 -7.17 1.06 4.32
N SER A 32 -8.42 1.20 3.87
CA SER A 32 -9.58 0.59 4.51
C SER A 32 -10.22 -0.42 3.56
N GLN A 33 -10.79 -1.48 4.12
CA GLN A 33 -11.62 -2.40 3.35
C GLN A 33 -12.94 -1.71 3.02
N LEU A 34 -13.11 -1.32 1.76
CA LEU A 34 -14.31 -0.65 1.28
C LEU A 34 -15.48 -1.64 1.22
N ILE A 35 -16.67 -1.17 1.55
CA ILE A 35 -17.89 -1.96 1.43
C ILE A 35 -18.53 -1.62 0.08
N ASP A 36 -18.56 -2.59 -0.82
CA ASP A 36 -19.05 -2.40 -2.18
C ASP A 36 -20.50 -1.91 -2.20
N GLY A 37 -20.73 -0.83 -2.95
CA GLY A 37 -22.04 -0.22 -3.14
C GLY A 37 -22.58 0.53 -1.93
N LYS A 38 -21.90 0.55 -0.77
CA LYS A 38 -22.32 1.28 0.43
C LYS A 38 -21.66 2.64 0.51
N TYR A 39 -22.46 3.66 0.84
CA TYR A 39 -21.99 5.04 0.92
C TYR A 39 -22.63 5.80 2.07
N ILE A 40 -21.87 6.74 2.63
CA ILE A 40 -22.29 7.75 3.58
C ILE A 40 -22.51 9.06 2.81
N VAL A 41 -23.75 9.51 2.73
CA VAL A 41 -24.14 10.76 2.07
C VAL A 41 -24.22 11.85 3.12
N LYS A 42 -23.25 12.78 3.11
CA LYS A 42 -23.22 13.91 4.04
C LYS A 42 -23.83 15.15 3.39
N LEU A 43 -24.86 15.70 4.02
CA LEU A 43 -25.50 16.95 3.62
C LEU A 43 -24.81 18.16 4.25
N LYS A 44 -24.96 19.32 3.60
CA LYS A 44 -24.46 20.59 4.12
C LYS A 44 -25.08 20.90 5.49
N ALA A 45 -24.32 21.56 6.35
CA ALA A 45 -24.75 21.85 7.72
C ALA A 45 -26.05 22.68 7.78
N ASP A 46 -26.24 23.58 6.80
CA ASP A 46 -27.41 24.44 6.63
C ASP A 46 -28.55 23.79 5.81
N ALA A 47 -28.40 22.55 5.35
CA ALA A 47 -29.47 21.84 4.65
C ALA A 47 -30.73 21.74 5.54
N ASN A 48 -31.89 21.99 4.94
CA ASN A 48 -33.15 21.92 5.66
C ASN A 48 -33.50 20.45 6.01
N PRO A 49 -34.30 20.18 7.06
CA PRO A 49 -34.66 18.82 7.43
C PRO A 49 -35.42 18.04 6.35
N GLU A 50 -36.20 18.72 5.49
CA GLU A 50 -36.95 18.10 4.38
C GLU A 50 -36.02 17.62 3.25
N SER A 51 -34.86 18.26 3.06
CA SER A 51 -33.83 17.88 2.10
C SER A 51 -33.20 16.55 2.47
N LEU A 52 -32.99 16.30 3.77
CA LEU A 52 -32.51 15.00 4.25
C LEU A 52 -33.52 13.90 3.92
N GLN A 53 -34.79 14.11 4.27
CA GLN A 53 -35.86 13.15 4.00
C GLN A 53 -36.03 12.89 2.49
N SER A 54 -35.97 13.96 1.68
CA SER A 54 -36.07 13.87 0.22
C SER A 54 -34.89 13.13 -0.40
N SER A 55 -33.68 13.31 0.14
CA SER A 55 -32.48 12.60 -0.32
C SER A 55 -32.57 11.10 0.02
N ILE A 56 -33.05 10.76 1.22
CA ILE A 56 -33.30 9.36 1.60
C ILE A 56 -34.38 8.73 0.71
N GLN A 57 -35.46 9.45 0.40
CA GLN A 57 -36.52 8.95 -0.48
C GLN A 57 -36.11 8.85 -1.95
N SER A 58 -35.00 9.48 -2.35
CA SER A 58 -34.49 9.46 -3.72
C SER A 58 -33.70 8.19 -4.05
N VAL A 59 -33.39 7.36 -3.04
CA VAL A 59 -32.70 6.08 -3.20
C VAL A 59 -33.67 4.92 -3.00
N SER A 60 -33.40 3.81 -3.66
CA SER A 60 -34.24 2.60 -3.67
C SER A 60 -34.04 1.73 -2.44
N SER A 61 -32.85 1.74 -1.85
CA SER A 61 -32.53 1.01 -0.63
C SER A 61 -32.93 1.81 0.61
N ASP A 62 -33.38 1.12 1.65
CA ASP A 62 -33.56 1.75 2.95
C ASP A 62 -32.23 2.34 3.45
N ALA A 63 -32.31 3.45 4.19
CA ALA A 63 -31.14 3.97 4.88
C ALA A 63 -30.78 3.02 6.03
N ASP A 64 -29.53 2.53 6.04
CA ASP A 64 -28.99 1.74 7.16
C ASP A 64 -28.94 2.62 8.42
N PHE A 65 -28.55 3.89 8.25
CA PHE A 65 -28.49 4.88 9.31
C PHE A 65 -28.92 6.26 8.79
N VAL A 66 -29.57 7.04 9.66
CA VAL A 66 -29.91 8.43 9.41
C VAL A 66 -29.27 9.30 10.48
N TYR A 67 -28.55 10.32 10.08
CA TYR A 67 -27.83 11.23 10.96
C TYR A 67 -28.49 12.61 10.91
N ASN A 68 -28.84 13.14 12.08
CA ASN A 68 -29.49 14.45 12.18
C ASN A 68 -29.04 15.20 13.44
N SER A 69 -27.71 15.32 13.61
CA SER A 69 -27.12 16.11 14.68
C SER A 69 -26.81 17.53 14.22
N ASN A 70 -26.55 18.44 15.16
CA ASN A 70 -26.29 19.86 14.85
C ASN A 70 -25.12 20.10 13.87
N LYS A 71 -24.16 19.18 13.78
CA LYS A 71 -22.98 19.30 12.92
C LYS A 71 -22.90 18.23 11.83
N PHE A 72 -23.74 17.21 11.89
CA PHE A 72 -23.69 16.10 10.95
C PHE A 72 -25.11 15.66 10.57
N LYS A 73 -25.47 15.95 9.31
CA LYS A 73 -26.74 15.60 8.67
C LYS A 73 -26.44 14.71 7.48
N GLY A 74 -27.13 13.59 7.35
CA GLY A 74 -26.81 12.63 6.29
C GLY A 74 -27.50 11.29 6.48
N PHE A 75 -27.13 10.33 5.64
CA PHE A 75 -27.55 8.94 5.79
C PHE A 75 -26.52 8.00 5.19
N ALA A 76 -26.53 6.74 5.63
CA ALA A 76 -25.78 5.66 5.00
C ALA A 76 -26.76 4.71 4.29
N SER A 77 -26.45 4.30 3.06
CA SER A 77 -27.27 3.34 2.30
C SER A 77 -26.48 2.67 1.19
N SER A 78 -27.06 1.61 0.62
CA SER A 78 -26.60 1.05 -0.65
C SER A 78 -27.07 1.95 -1.80
N LEU A 79 -26.14 2.35 -2.68
CA LEU A 79 -26.44 3.19 -3.84
C LEU A 79 -26.11 2.45 -5.14
N SER A 80 -27.05 2.48 -6.09
CA SER A 80 -26.75 2.15 -7.48
C SER A 80 -25.84 3.21 -8.12
N PRO A 81 -25.15 2.91 -9.23
CA PRO A 81 -24.36 3.91 -9.97
C PRO A 81 -25.19 5.14 -10.35
N GLU A 82 -26.45 4.95 -10.76
CA GLU A 82 -27.36 6.04 -11.13
C GLU A 82 -27.77 6.89 -9.92
N GLU A 83 -28.02 6.25 -8.78
CA GLU A 83 -28.36 6.94 -7.52
C GLU A 83 -27.17 7.73 -7.00
N LEU A 84 -25.97 7.16 -7.05
CA LEU A 84 -24.74 7.85 -6.72
C LEU A 84 -24.54 9.08 -7.61
N GLU A 85 -24.74 8.98 -8.93
CA GLU A 85 -24.64 10.13 -9.84
C GLU A 85 -25.74 11.18 -9.58
N ALA A 86 -26.96 10.77 -9.25
CA ALA A 86 -28.03 11.70 -8.88
C ALA A 86 -27.68 12.44 -7.57
N LEU A 87 -27.24 11.70 -6.56
CA LEU A 87 -26.81 12.24 -5.27
C LEU A 87 -25.52 13.03 -5.35
N LYS A 88 -24.67 12.84 -6.37
CA LYS A 88 -23.55 13.71 -6.73
C LYS A 88 -23.98 15.00 -7.41
N ASN A 89 -25.22 15.14 -7.85
CA ASN A 89 -25.76 16.36 -8.47
C ASN A 89 -26.78 17.14 -7.60
N ASN A 90 -27.25 16.56 -6.49
CA ASN A 90 -28.07 17.23 -5.46
C ASN A 90 -27.37 18.40 -4.70
N ALA A 91 -27.85 19.65 -4.82
CA ALA A 91 -27.19 20.82 -4.20
C ALA A 91 -27.07 20.80 -2.67
N ASP A 92 -27.85 19.99 -1.96
CA ASP A 92 -27.79 19.90 -0.49
C ASP A 92 -26.75 18.90 0.00
N VAL A 93 -26.23 18.03 -0.87
CA VAL A 93 -25.14 17.11 -0.55
C VAL A 93 -23.82 17.89 -0.54
N ASP A 94 -23.06 17.73 0.54
CA ASP A 94 -21.72 18.30 0.67
C ASP A 94 -20.69 17.36 0.05
N TYR A 95 -20.66 16.11 0.53
CA TYR A 95 -19.83 15.05 -0.02
C TYR A 95 -20.50 13.69 0.15
N ILE A 96 -20.03 12.71 -0.61
CA ILE A 96 -20.40 11.30 -0.46
C ILE A 96 -19.12 10.55 -0.14
N GLU A 97 -19.12 9.68 0.84
CA GLU A 97 -17.98 8.87 1.22
C GLU A 97 -18.33 7.40 1.03
N GLN A 98 -17.47 6.62 0.38
CA GLN A 98 -17.66 5.17 0.31
C GLN A 98 -17.48 4.57 1.69
N ASP A 99 -18.44 3.76 2.12
CA ASP A 99 -18.41 3.15 3.45
C ASP A 99 -17.29 2.11 3.54
N ALA A 100 -16.76 1.90 4.74
CA ALA A 100 -15.60 1.06 4.97
C ALA A 100 -15.66 0.35 6.33
N VAL A 101 -15.00 -0.80 6.41
CA VAL A 101 -14.87 -1.54 7.66
C VAL A 101 -13.90 -0.81 8.59
N VAL A 102 -14.35 -0.52 9.81
CA VAL A 102 -13.50 0.05 10.87
C VAL A 102 -13.04 -1.08 11.80
N THR A 103 -11.72 -1.20 12.00
CA THR A 103 -11.10 -2.19 12.88
C THR A 103 -10.35 -1.52 14.03
N ILE A 104 -10.19 -2.23 15.15
CA ILE A 104 -9.31 -1.79 16.25
C ILE A 104 -7.87 -2.09 15.82
N LYS A 105 -7.04 -1.05 15.78
CA LYS A 105 -5.62 -1.16 15.42
C LYS A 105 -4.73 -1.41 16.63
N ALA A 106 -3.60 -2.05 16.42
CA ALA A 106 -2.48 -2.10 17.35
C ALA A 106 -1.54 -0.92 17.12
N THR A 107 -0.79 -0.53 18.14
CA THR A 107 0.25 0.50 18.03
C THR A 107 1.52 0.04 18.72
N GLN A 108 2.60 -0.08 17.96
CA GLN A 108 3.94 -0.28 18.49
C GLN A 108 4.53 1.06 18.88
N GLN A 109 5.02 1.16 20.12
CA GLN A 109 5.80 2.29 20.60
C GLN A 109 7.29 2.09 20.28
N ASN A 110 8.04 3.18 20.11
CA ASN A 110 9.47 3.17 19.78
C ASN A 110 9.77 2.34 18.52
N ALA A 111 8.93 2.46 17.50
CA ALA A 111 9.20 1.88 16.19
C ALA A 111 10.41 2.57 15.55
N ASP A 112 11.17 1.81 14.75
CA ASP A 112 12.16 2.40 13.83
C ASP A 112 11.47 3.43 12.92
N TRP A 113 12.19 4.45 12.50
CA TRP A 113 11.63 5.55 11.73
C TRP A 113 11.00 5.05 10.42
N GLY A 114 11.54 3.99 9.80
CA GLY A 114 10.99 3.42 8.58
C GLY A 114 9.58 2.86 8.80
N LEU A 115 9.38 2.06 9.86
CA LEU A 115 8.05 1.60 10.24
C LEU A 115 7.13 2.75 10.64
N ALA A 116 7.62 3.69 11.44
CA ALA A 116 6.81 4.82 11.86
C ALA A 116 6.31 5.62 10.64
N ARG A 117 7.19 5.92 9.69
CA ARG A 117 6.83 6.72 8.50
C ARG A 117 5.74 6.06 7.65
N LEU A 118 5.69 4.73 7.60
CA LEU A 118 4.63 3.98 6.91
C LEU A 118 3.23 4.16 7.50
N SER A 119 3.06 4.68 8.72
CA SER A 119 1.73 4.78 9.36
C SER A 119 1.39 6.18 9.89
N ASN A 120 2.21 7.18 9.57
CA ASN A 120 1.99 8.56 9.99
C ASN A 120 2.00 9.48 8.79
N SER A 121 1.23 10.57 8.88
CA SER A 121 1.16 11.58 7.83
C SER A 121 2.44 12.45 7.77
N GLU A 122 2.97 12.80 8.93
CA GLU A 122 4.16 13.65 9.12
C GLU A 122 5.39 12.86 9.59
N PRO A 123 6.62 13.34 9.31
CA PRO A 123 7.85 12.73 9.81
C PRO A 123 8.04 12.96 11.33
N GLY A 124 8.98 12.22 11.93
CA GLY A 124 9.37 12.37 13.35
C GLY A 124 8.51 11.60 14.35
N SER A 125 7.49 10.86 13.91
CA SER A 125 6.77 9.93 14.77
C SER A 125 7.64 8.72 15.16
N THR A 126 7.38 8.15 16.33
CA THR A 126 8.04 6.94 16.84
C THR A 126 7.04 5.80 17.05
N THR A 127 5.86 5.90 16.44
CA THR A 127 4.80 4.89 16.57
C THR A 127 4.47 4.28 15.23
N TYR A 128 4.27 2.96 15.23
CA TYR A 128 3.74 2.24 14.08
C TYR A 128 2.33 1.74 14.41
N THR A 129 1.32 2.26 13.71
CA THR A 129 -0.08 1.83 13.85
C THR A 129 -0.42 0.85 12.73
N TYR A 130 -0.97 -0.31 13.09
CA TYR A 130 -1.19 -1.42 12.17
C TYR A 130 -2.35 -2.32 12.60
N ASP A 131 -2.94 -3.05 11.65
CA ASP A 131 -3.89 -4.13 11.94
C ASP A 131 -3.16 -5.31 12.58
N ASP A 132 -3.65 -5.84 13.70
CA ASP A 132 -3.00 -6.97 14.37
C ASP A 132 -2.88 -8.21 13.46
N SER A 133 -3.76 -8.38 12.48
CA SER A 133 -3.72 -9.45 11.45
C SER A 133 -2.72 -9.21 10.31
N ALA A 134 -1.91 -8.13 10.35
CA ALA A 134 -1.00 -7.75 9.27
C ALA A 134 -0.08 -8.90 8.81
N GLY A 135 -0.32 -9.40 7.59
CA GLY A 135 0.44 -10.49 6.97
C GLY A 135 -0.06 -11.90 7.25
N GLU A 136 -1.12 -12.09 8.03
CA GLU A 136 -1.67 -13.42 8.35
C GLU A 136 -2.11 -14.16 7.07
N GLY A 137 -1.71 -15.43 6.92
CA GLY A 137 -2.02 -16.24 5.75
C GLY A 137 -1.26 -15.87 4.46
N THR A 138 -0.28 -14.98 4.54
CA THR A 138 0.61 -14.62 3.41
C THR A 138 2.00 -15.23 3.55
N CYS A 139 2.70 -15.31 2.42
CA CYS A 139 4.11 -15.69 2.39
C CYS A 139 4.93 -14.64 1.63
N ALA A 140 6.14 -14.37 2.13
CA ALA A 140 7.10 -13.48 1.51
C ALA A 140 8.38 -14.22 1.15
N TYR A 141 8.64 -14.35 -0.15
CA TYR A 141 9.92 -14.86 -0.64
C TYR A 141 10.96 -13.75 -0.65
N VAL A 142 12.15 -14.06 -0.17
CA VAL A 142 13.33 -13.20 -0.18
C VAL A 142 14.37 -13.86 -1.07
N ILE A 143 14.52 -13.31 -2.28
CA ILE A 143 15.55 -13.75 -3.24
C ILE A 143 16.80 -12.89 -2.99
N ASP A 144 17.75 -13.39 -2.19
CA ASP A 144 18.85 -12.58 -1.64
C ASP A 144 20.06 -13.45 -1.20
N THR A 145 20.80 -13.07 -0.16
CA THR A 145 21.95 -13.81 0.41
C THR A 145 21.57 -15.01 1.27
N GLY A 146 20.26 -15.23 1.48
CA GLY A 146 19.69 -16.21 2.41
C GLY A 146 18.91 -15.53 3.53
N ILE A 147 18.47 -16.30 4.53
CA ILE A 147 17.93 -15.80 5.80
C ILE A 147 18.52 -16.66 6.92
N GLU A 148 18.96 -16.06 8.03
CA GLU A 148 19.17 -16.79 9.29
C GLU A 148 17.81 -17.16 9.89
N VAL A 149 17.25 -18.30 9.44
CA VAL A 149 15.85 -18.67 9.73
C VAL A 149 15.54 -18.90 11.21
N ASP A 150 16.55 -19.22 12.00
CA ASP A 150 16.44 -19.43 13.45
C ASP A 150 16.53 -18.13 14.27
N HIS A 151 16.60 -16.96 13.63
CA HIS A 151 16.61 -15.69 14.32
C HIS A 151 15.32 -15.47 15.13
N GLU A 152 15.44 -15.13 16.41
CA GLU A 152 14.31 -15.06 17.37
C GLU A 152 13.17 -14.13 16.92
N GLU A 153 13.52 -13.07 16.19
CA GLU A 153 12.60 -12.07 15.63
C GLU A 153 11.63 -12.64 14.58
N PHE A 154 11.92 -13.82 14.00
CA PHE A 154 11.03 -14.49 13.06
C PHE A 154 10.04 -15.44 13.74
N GLU A 155 10.21 -15.73 15.03
CA GLU A 155 9.28 -16.56 15.83
C GLU A 155 8.91 -17.90 15.14
N GLY A 156 9.87 -18.50 14.43
CA GLY A 156 9.70 -19.76 13.70
C GLY A 156 8.93 -19.66 12.36
N ARG A 157 8.64 -18.44 11.89
CA ARG A 157 7.93 -18.19 10.61
C ARG A 157 8.85 -18.19 9.40
N ALA A 158 10.18 -18.22 9.59
CA ALA A 158 11.16 -18.26 8.51
C ALA A 158 11.51 -19.71 8.11
N LYS A 159 11.69 -19.96 6.80
CA LYS A 159 12.13 -21.25 6.25
C LYS A 159 13.13 -21.04 5.12
N PHE A 160 14.14 -21.91 5.06
CA PHE A 160 15.10 -21.91 3.96
C PHE A 160 14.60 -22.89 2.90
N LEU A 161 14.40 -22.41 1.67
CA LEU A 161 13.81 -23.23 0.62
C LEU A 161 14.83 -23.73 -0.39
N GLN A 162 15.72 -22.86 -0.87
CA GLN A 162 16.66 -23.23 -1.92
C GLN A 162 17.88 -22.32 -2.01
N ASN A 163 19.00 -22.89 -2.44
CA ASN A 163 20.27 -22.20 -2.69
C ASN A 163 20.75 -22.38 -4.14
N PHE A 164 21.10 -21.27 -4.78
CA PHE A 164 21.63 -21.17 -6.13
C PHE A 164 22.97 -20.41 -6.19
N ALA A 165 23.53 -20.02 -5.05
CA ALA A 165 24.73 -19.18 -4.96
C ALA A 165 26.00 -19.99 -4.67
N ASP A 166 25.93 -20.89 -3.69
CA ASP A 166 27.08 -21.59 -3.12
C ASP A 166 26.65 -22.94 -2.49
N SER A 167 27.44 -23.46 -1.54
CA SER A 167 27.18 -24.72 -0.84
C SER A 167 26.60 -24.56 0.58
N ASP A 168 26.41 -23.33 1.05
CA ASP A 168 26.04 -23.05 2.43
C ASP A 168 24.58 -22.56 2.50
N ASP A 169 23.69 -23.42 3.00
CA ASP A 169 22.24 -23.16 3.08
C ASP A 169 21.88 -22.26 4.29
N THR A 170 22.52 -21.10 4.35
CA THR A 170 22.30 -20.06 5.36
C THR A 170 22.62 -18.68 4.81
N ASP A 171 22.22 -17.62 5.53
CA ASP A 171 22.70 -16.28 5.22
C ASP A 171 24.15 -16.09 5.70
N GLY A 172 25.07 -16.00 4.74
CA GLY A 172 26.49 -15.75 5.01
C GLY A 172 26.87 -14.26 5.04
N ASN A 173 25.94 -13.37 4.69
CA ASN A 173 26.21 -11.94 4.53
C ASN A 173 25.49 -11.07 5.57
N GLY A 174 24.23 -11.39 5.87
CA GLY A 174 23.34 -10.64 6.76
C GLY A 174 22.32 -9.77 6.03
N HIS A 175 22.55 -9.45 4.76
CA HIS A 175 21.66 -8.60 3.96
C HIS A 175 20.26 -9.21 3.80
N GLY A 176 20.16 -10.48 3.41
CA GLY A 176 18.86 -11.14 3.25
C GLY A 176 18.10 -11.30 4.57
N THR A 177 18.80 -11.55 5.68
CA THR A 177 18.22 -11.53 7.03
C THR A 177 17.66 -10.14 7.39
N HIS A 178 18.36 -9.05 7.06
CA HIS A 178 17.91 -7.67 7.32
C HIS A 178 16.64 -7.31 6.55
N VAL A 179 16.63 -7.66 5.26
CA VAL A 179 15.49 -7.44 4.37
C VAL A 179 14.28 -8.27 4.82
N ALA A 180 14.47 -9.55 5.16
CA ALA A 180 13.43 -10.40 5.74
C ALA A 180 12.86 -9.84 7.04
N GLY A 181 13.74 -9.25 7.88
CA GLY A 181 13.35 -8.53 9.09
C GLY A 181 12.40 -7.40 8.84
N THR A 182 12.70 -6.58 7.83
CA THR A 182 11.90 -5.41 7.47
C THR A 182 10.53 -5.82 6.93
N ILE A 183 10.45 -6.95 6.22
CA ILE A 183 9.18 -7.50 5.73
C ILE A 183 8.32 -8.00 6.91
N GLY A 184 8.87 -8.89 7.75
CA GLY A 184 8.03 -9.75 8.58
C GLY A 184 8.55 -10.09 9.98
N SER A 185 9.62 -9.46 10.49
CA SER A 185 10.01 -9.68 11.90
C SER A 185 8.98 -9.17 12.91
N LYS A 186 9.05 -9.68 14.13
CA LYS A 186 8.24 -9.24 15.26
C LYS A 186 8.38 -7.74 15.53
N THR A 187 9.61 -7.21 15.60
CA THR A 187 9.87 -5.83 16.03
C THR A 187 9.98 -4.87 14.85
N TYR A 188 10.65 -5.27 13.77
CA TYR A 188 10.99 -4.40 12.63
C TYR A 188 10.13 -4.67 11.38
N GLY A 189 9.29 -5.70 11.41
CA GLY A 189 8.46 -6.09 10.28
C GLY A 189 7.24 -5.21 10.08
N VAL A 190 6.96 -4.90 8.81
CA VAL A 190 5.70 -4.26 8.36
C VAL A 190 4.53 -5.24 8.51
N ALA A 191 4.68 -6.47 8.02
CA ALA A 191 3.67 -7.53 8.03
C ALA A 191 4.07 -8.62 9.04
N LYS A 192 3.86 -8.32 10.33
CA LYS A 192 4.39 -9.11 11.47
C LYS A 192 3.87 -10.56 11.56
N LYS A 193 2.87 -10.96 10.78
CA LYS A 193 2.33 -12.34 10.74
C LYS A 193 2.62 -13.09 9.44
N THR A 194 3.37 -12.52 8.50
CA THR A 194 3.74 -13.21 7.24
C THR A 194 4.75 -14.34 7.47
N SER A 195 4.70 -15.38 6.65
CA SER A 195 5.76 -16.41 6.59
C SER A 195 6.91 -15.92 5.71
N LEU A 196 8.16 -16.20 6.09
CA LEU A 196 9.35 -15.71 5.38
C LEU A 196 10.08 -16.89 4.73
N PHE A 197 10.31 -16.84 3.42
CA PHE A 197 10.93 -17.92 2.66
C PHE A 197 12.23 -17.46 2.01
N ALA A 198 13.34 -18.09 2.39
CA ALA A 198 14.66 -17.77 1.86
C ALA A 198 14.93 -18.50 0.54
N VAL A 199 15.29 -17.74 -0.49
CA VAL A 199 15.87 -18.26 -1.73
C VAL A 199 17.20 -17.57 -1.96
N LYS A 200 18.29 -18.30 -1.74
CA LYS A 200 19.64 -17.75 -1.77
C LYS A 200 20.16 -17.72 -3.21
N VAL A 201 20.51 -16.54 -3.70
CA VAL A 201 21.09 -16.31 -5.04
C VAL A 201 22.36 -15.47 -5.00
N LEU A 202 22.70 -14.92 -3.84
CA LEU A 202 23.94 -14.20 -3.56
C LEU A 202 24.75 -14.95 -2.47
N ASP A 203 26.06 -14.97 -2.60
CA ASP A 203 27.00 -15.61 -1.67
C ASP A 203 27.26 -14.76 -0.42
N ALA A 204 28.15 -15.22 0.46
CA ALA A 204 28.53 -14.50 1.69
C ALA A 204 29.18 -13.12 1.42
N SER A 205 29.71 -12.87 0.22
CA SER A 205 30.23 -11.56 -0.19
C SER A 205 29.16 -10.63 -0.75
N GLY A 206 27.90 -11.09 -0.83
CA GLY A 206 26.80 -10.35 -1.46
C GLY A 206 26.83 -10.42 -2.99
N SER A 207 27.56 -11.37 -3.57
CA SER A 207 27.73 -11.49 -5.03
C SER A 207 27.02 -12.71 -5.58
N GLY A 208 26.51 -12.60 -6.80
CA GLY A 208 25.86 -13.72 -7.49
C GLY A 208 25.95 -13.57 -9.01
N THR A 209 25.52 -14.61 -9.72
CA THR A 209 25.46 -14.60 -11.19
C THR A 209 24.05 -14.33 -11.66
N ASN A 210 23.88 -13.66 -12.80
CA ASN A 210 22.55 -13.52 -13.42
C ASN A 210 21.86 -14.88 -13.62
N SER A 211 22.62 -15.93 -13.94
CA SER A 211 22.07 -17.29 -14.04
C SER A 211 21.53 -17.83 -12.71
N GLY A 212 22.22 -17.59 -11.60
CA GLY A 212 21.75 -18.00 -10.26
C GLY A 212 20.53 -17.20 -9.82
N VAL A 213 20.53 -15.88 -10.07
CA VAL A 213 19.37 -15.01 -9.82
C VAL A 213 18.16 -15.48 -10.61
N ILE A 214 18.30 -15.71 -11.93
CA ILE A 214 17.22 -16.21 -12.79
C ILE A 214 16.73 -17.59 -12.31
N ALA A 215 17.62 -18.50 -11.89
CA ALA A 215 17.23 -19.80 -11.35
C ALA A 215 16.40 -19.67 -10.05
N GLY A 216 16.76 -18.71 -9.18
CA GLY A 216 15.97 -18.38 -7.99
C GLY A 216 14.58 -17.85 -8.35
N MET A 217 14.49 -16.93 -9.30
CA MET A 217 13.21 -16.36 -9.77
C MET A 217 12.29 -17.44 -10.36
N ASP A 218 12.83 -18.29 -11.23
CA ASP A 218 12.09 -19.41 -11.82
C ASP A 218 11.66 -20.44 -10.77
N PHE A 219 12.50 -20.70 -9.76
CA PHE A 219 12.12 -21.53 -8.63
C PHE A 219 10.92 -20.95 -7.87
N VAL A 220 10.96 -19.67 -7.50
CA VAL A 220 9.86 -19.01 -6.77
C VAL A 220 8.56 -19.05 -7.56
N ALA A 221 8.61 -18.72 -8.86
CA ALA A 221 7.44 -18.73 -9.73
C ALA A 221 6.74 -20.10 -9.78
N ARG A 222 7.50 -21.20 -9.68
CA ARG A 222 6.96 -22.57 -9.67
C ARG A 222 6.54 -23.03 -8.27
N ASP A 223 7.37 -22.75 -7.26
CA ASP A 223 7.22 -23.24 -5.89
C ASP A 223 6.02 -22.61 -5.17
N ALA A 224 5.74 -21.33 -5.39
CA ALA A 224 4.72 -20.57 -4.68
C ALA A 224 3.33 -21.22 -4.69
N SER A 225 2.94 -21.87 -5.80
CA SER A 225 1.65 -22.57 -5.94
C SER A 225 1.49 -23.79 -5.03
N SER A 226 2.61 -24.31 -4.48
CA SER A 226 2.62 -25.46 -3.58
C SER A 226 2.65 -25.07 -2.10
N GLN A 227 2.86 -23.80 -1.78
CA GLN A 227 2.91 -23.31 -0.41
C GLN A 227 1.51 -22.97 0.12
N ASP A 228 1.31 -23.14 1.43
CA ASP A 228 0.05 -22.78 2.11
C ASP A 228 0.02 -21.27 2.42
N CYS A 229 -0.27 -20.47 1.39
CA CYS A 229 -0.32 -19.01 1.45
C CYS A 229 -1.70 -18.52 0.97
N PRO A 230 -2.80 -18.82 1.70
CA PRO A 230 -4.17 -18.63 1.22
C PRO A 230 -4.55 -17.18 0.90
N LYS A 231 -3.80 -16.20 1.44
CA LYS A 231 -3.99 -14.78 1.17
C LYS A 231 -3.09 -14.24 0.05
N GLY A 232 -2.15 -15.03 -0.45
CA GLY A 232 -1.26 -14.67 -1.54
C GLY A 232 0.21 -14.61 -1.14
N VAL A 233 1.04 -14.33 -2.15
CA VAL A 233 2.49 -14.39 -2.07
C VAL A 233 3.08 -13.08 -2.57
N VAL A 234 4.05 -12.57 -1.80
CA VAL A 234 4.91 -11.45 -2.19
C VAL A 234 6.34 -11.93 -2.37
N VAL A 235 7.10 -11.26 -3.21
CA VAL A 235 8.51 -11.52 -3.50
C VAL A 235 9.27 -10.21 -3.38
N ASN A 236 10.35 -10.23 -2.63
CA ASN A 236 11.28 -9.10 -2.54
C ASN A 236 12.61 -9.46 -3.21
N MET A 237 13.09 -8.56 -4.06
CA MET A 237 14.43 -8.61 -4.64
C MET A 237 15.18 -7.31 -4.34
N SER A 238 15.95 -7.33 -3.25
CA SER A 238 16.79 -6.21 -2.81
C SER A 238 18.19 -6.27 -3.44
N LEU A 239 18.24 -6.60 -4.73
CA LEU A 239 19.45 -6.79 -5.51
C LEU A 239 19.31 -6.14 -6.89
N GLY A 240 20.42 -5.92 -7.57
CA GLY A 240 20.40 -5.38 -8.92
C GLY A 240 21.76 -5.38 -9.59
N GLY A 241 21.75 -5.05 -10.87
CA GLY A 241 22.94 -4.88 -11.69
C GLY A 241 22.58 -4.20 -13.01
N SER A 242 23.53 -4.12 -13.94
CA SER A 242 23.27 -3.53 -15.26
C SER A 242 22.07 -4.17 -15.96
N THR A 243 21.34 -3.38 -16.76
CA THR A 243 20.17 -3.85 -17.52
C THR A 243 20.43 -5.18 -18.22
N SER A 244 19.51 -6.12 -18.04
CA SER A 244 19.56 -7.46 -18.61
C SER A 244 18.16 -7.90 -19.03
N SER A 245 17.97 -8.11 -20.33
CA SER A 245 16.66 -8.53 -20.87
C SER A 245 16.22 -9.89 -20.33
N THR A 246 17.16 -10.77 -19.98
CA THR A 246 16.84 -12.09 -19.42
C THR A 246 16.45 -12.03 -17.95
N VAL A 247 17.02 -11.11 -17.18
CA VAL A 247 16.61 -10.86 -15.78
C VAL A 247 15.22 -10.22 -15.77
N ASN A 248 14.96 -9.24 -16.64
CA ASN A 248 13.62 -8.64 -16.76
C ASN A 248 12.56 -9.66 -17.18
N ALA A 249 12.86 -10.53 -18.15
CA ALA A 249 11.95 -11.60 -18.54
C ALA A 249 11.64 -12.58 -17.39
N ALA A 250 12.63 -12.89 -16.54
CA ALA A 250 12.40 -13.71 -15.35
C ALA A 250 11.57 -12.96 -14.29
N ALA A 251 11.73 -11.64 -14.16
CA ALA A 251 10.93 -10.82 -13.24
C ALA A 251 9.47 -10.77 -13.68
N ALA A 252 9.23 -10.57 -14.98
CA ALA A 252 7.89 -10.70 -15.56
C ALA A 252 7.29 -12.10 -15.29
N GLY A 253 8.11 -13.16 -15.38
CA GLY A 253 7.67 -14.52 -15.06
C GLY A 253 7.18 -14.72 -13.62
N ILE A 254 7.72 -14.00 -12.63
CA ILE A 254 7.20 -14.00 -11.25
C ILE A 254 5.81 -13.37 -11.20
N VAL A 255 5.63 -12.24 -11.88
CA VAL A 255 4.34 -11.52 -11.91
C VAL A 255 3.29 -12.31 -12.68
N ASP A 256 3.66 -12.92 -13.81
CA ASP A 256 2.79 -13.80 -14.61
C ASP A 256 2.35 -15.05 -13.84
N ALA A 257 3.16 -15.51 -12.87
CA ALA A 257 2.79 -16.58 -11.94
C ALA A 257 1.78 -16.13 -10.85
N GLY A 258 1.31 -14.88 -10.90
CA GLY A 258 0.33 -14.33 -9.97
C GLY A 258 0.93 -13.92 -8.62
N LEU A 259 2.22 -13.59 -8.59
CA LEU A 259 2.95 -13.18 -7.39
C LEU A 259 3.23 -11.66 -7.44
N PHE A 260 3.19 -10.99 -6.29
CA PHE A 260 3.61 -9.59 -6.22
C PHE A 260 5.14 -9.52 -6.15
N LEU A 261 5.77 -8.68 -6.96
CA LEU A 261 7.22 -8.51 -6.98
C LEU A 261 7.62 -7.07 -6.65
N ALA A 262 8.29 -6.87 -5.51
CA ALA A 262 8.94 -5.61 -5.15
C ALA A 262 10.44 -5.69 -5.45
N VAL A 263 10.98 -4.65 -6.09
CA VAL A 263 12.39 -4.58 -6.49
C VAL A 263 13.02 -3.25 -6.08
N ALA A 264 14.30 -3.31 -5.70
CA ALA A 264 15.08 -2.11 -5.41
C ALA A 264 15.39 -1.32 -6.70
N ALA A 265 15.21 0.00 -6.70
CA ALA A 265 15.50 0.85 -7.87
C ALA A 265 17.00 0.92 -8.24
N GLY A 266 17.89 0.74 -7.26
CA GLY A 266 19.36 0.85 -7.39
C GLY A 266 19.91 2.10 -6.69
N ASN A 267 21.23 2.11 -6.44
CA ASN A 267 21.90 3.05 -5.55
C ASN A 267 22.94 3.92 -6.27
N GLU A 268 22.73 4.22 -7.55
CA GLU A 268 23.70 4.89 -8.43
C GLU A 268 23.36 6.35 -8.72
N ALA A 269 22.30 6.90 -8.11
CA ALA A 269 21.74 8.21 -8.45
C ALA A 269 21.51 8.36 -9.96
N ALA A 270 20.95 7.32 -10.58
CA ALA A 270 20.77 7.19 -12.02
C ALA A 270 19.31 6.86 -12.39
N ASP A 271 19.01 6.88 -13.68
CA ASP A 271 17.70 6.43 -14.18
C ASP A 271 17.55 4.91 -13.97
N ALA A 272 16.48 4.49 -13.29
CA ALA A 272 16.21 3.10 -12.95
C ALA A 272 16.10 2.17 -14.19
N SER A 273 15.85 2.72 -15.38
CA SER A 273 15.89 1.96 -16.65
C SER A 273 17.25 1.36 -16.98
N THR A 274 18.32 1.83 -16.32
CA THR A 274 19.69 1.34 -16.51
C THR A 274 20.05 0.13 -15.62
N SER A 275 19.10 -0.32 -14.79
CA SER A 275 19.28 -1.44 -13.87
C SER A 275 18.22 -2.54 -14.08
N SER A 276 18.57 -3.78 -13.75
CA SER A 276 17.63 -4.91 -13.70
C SER A 276 17.70 -5.59 -12.33
N PRO A 277 16.56 -6.00 -11.75
CA PRO A 277 15.21 -6.06 -12.35
C PRO A 277 14.41 -4.73 -12.33
N ALA A 278 14.95 -3.63 -11.81
CA ALA A 278 14.26 -2.33 -11.71
C ALA A 278 13.66 -1.78 -13.03
N SER A 279 14.20 -2.20 -14.19
CA SER A 279 13.68 -1.81 -15.50
C SER A 279 12.51 -2.65 -16.02
N GLU A 280 12.10 -3.70 -15.30
CA GLU A 280 10.93 -4.52 -15.64
C GLU A 280 9.64 -3.85 -15.14
N LYS A 281 8.78 -3.46 -16.09
CA LYS A 281 7.60 -2.61 -15.83
C LYS A 281 6.49 -3.29 -15.02
N SER A 282 6.47 -4.62 -15.01
CA SER A 282 5.48 -5.37 -14.24
C SER A 282 5.84 -5.50 -12.76
N ALA A 283 7.11 -5.26 -12.39
CA ALA A 283 7.56 -5.22 -11.00
C ALA A 283 7.23 -3.87 -10.36
N CYS A 284 7.04 -3.87 -9.03
CA CYS A 284 6.87 -2.66 -8.23
C CYS A 284 8.25 -2.16 -7.79
N THR A 285 8.76 -1.13 -8.47
CA THR A 285 10.12 -0.62 -8.29
C THR A 285 10.18 0.49 -7.25
N VAL A 286 11.10 0.35 -6.29
CA VAL A 286 11.10 1.12 -5.05
C VAL A 286 12.34 1.99 -4.91
N GLY A 287 12.14 3.30 -4.85
CA GLY A 287 13.16 4.30 -4.52
C GLY A 287 13.30 4.50 -3.01
N ALA A 288 14.44 5.05 -2.58
CA ALA A 288 14.78 5.25 -1.17
C ALA A 288 14.62 6.70 -0.72
N THR A 289 14.16 6.88 0.52
CA THR A 289 14.03 8.18 1.19
C THR A 289 14.82 8.25 2.48
N THR A 290 15.03 9.46 2.98
CA THR A 290 15.57 9.77 4.30
C THR A 290 14.45 10.02 5.32
N ASP A 291 14.80 10.10 6.60
CA ASP A 291 13.89 10.45 7.69
C ASP A 291 13.44 11.92 7.67
N ASP A 292 14.12 12.76 6.89
CA ASP A 292 13.80 14.17 6.65
C ASP A 292 12.85 14.38 5.44
N ASP A 293 12.21 13.32 4.93
CA ASP A 293 11.35 13.35 3.74
C ASP A 293 12.08 13.92 2.49
N GLU A 294 13.34 13.51 2.30
CA GLU A 294 14.10 13.77 1.08
C GLU A 294 14.31 12.48 0.27
N LEU A 295 14.39 12.59 -1.05
CA LEU A 295 14.90 11.49 -1.86
C LEU A 295 16.35 11.22 -1.44
N ALA A 296 16.67 9.97 -1.10
CA ALA A 296 18.03 9.62 -0.71
C ALA A 296 18.98 9.91 -1.88
N GLU A 297 20.13 10.53 -1.60
CA GLU A 297 21.06 11.02 -2.63
C GLU A 297 21.57 9.93 -3.58
N TYR A 298 21.58 8.68 -3.12
CA TYR A 298 21.99 7.50 -3.89
C TYR A 298 20.83 6.87 -4.67
N SER A 299 19.57 7.17 -4.36
CA SER A 299 18.43 6.48 -4.96
C SER A 299 18.40 6.71 -6.47
N ASN A 300 18.25 5.62 -7.23
CA ASN A 300 17.83 5.74 -8.61
C ASN A 300 16.42 6.34 -8.70
N TYR A 301 16.14 6.94 -9.85
CA TYR A 301 14.95 7.75 -10.11
C TYR A 301 14.41 7.50 -11.53
N GLY A 302 13.37 8.24 -11.92
CA GLY A 302 12.79 8.20 -13.27
C GLY A 302 11.44 7.49 -13.33
N SER A 303 10.91 7.36 -14.54
CA SER A 303 9.53 6.91 -14.78
C SER A 303 9.26 5.43 -14.48
N LEU A 304 10.31 4.67 -14.17
CA LEU A 304 10.19 3.27 -13.76
C LEU A 304 10.21 3.11 -12.24
N VAL A 305 10.34 4.19 -11.45
CA VAL A 305 10.12 4.13 -10.00
C VAL A 305 8.64 4.36 -9.73
N ASP A 306 7.99 3.34 -9.18
CA ASP A 306 6.55 3.34 -8.90
C ASP A 306 6.25 4.00 -7.55
N ILE A 307 7.14 3.81 -6.58
CA ILE A 307 6.93 4.27 -5.20
C ILE A 307 8.24 4.53 -4.48
N LEU A 308 8.20 5.42 -3.49
CA LEU A 308 9.30 5.74 -2.59
C LEU A 308 9.01 5.16 -1.20
N ALA A 309 10.02 4.62 -0.54
CA ALA A 309 9.90 4.08 0.82
C ALA A 309 11.14 4.42 1.67
N PRO A 310 11.05 4.29 3.00
CA PRO A 310 12.18 4.48 3.90
C PRO A 310 13.37 3.60 3.53
N GLY A 311 14.53 4.21 3.23
CA GLY A 311 15.70 3.46 2.76
C GLY A 311 17.02 3.85 3.41
N THR A 312 17.09 4.95 4.15
CA THR A 312 18.32 5.44 4.78
C THR A 312 18.34 5.12 6.29
N ASN A 313 19.43 4.59 6.82
CA ASN A 313 19.55 4.28 8.26
C ASN A 313 18.40 3.41 8.78
N ILE A 314 18.05 2.35 8.05
CA ILE A 314 16.97 1.44 8.43
C ILE A 314 17.52 0.36 9.37
N LYS A 315 16.97 0.31 10.59
CA LYS A 315 17.32 -0.73 11.55
C LYS A 315 16.46 -1.98 11.37
N SER A 316 17.09 -3.13 11.25
CA SER A 316 16.41 -4.43 11.18
C SER A 316 17.27 -5.57 11.73
N THR A 317 16.80 -6.81 11.60
CA THR A 317 17.50 -8.04 11.99
C THR A 317 18.84 -8.21 11.27
N TRP A 318 19.75 -8.96 11.87
CA TRP A 318 21.06 -9.28 11.30
C TRP A 318 21.51 -10.66 11.77
N ILE A 319 22.41 -11.29 11.02
CA ILE A 319 22.97 -12.60 11.38
C ILE A 319 23.62 -12.59 12.78
N GLY A 320 23.63 -13.75 13.43
CA GLY A 320 24.07 -13.92 14.81
C GLY A 320 23.03 -13.48 15.84
N GLY A 321 21.74 -13.48 15.48
CA GLY A 321 20.65 -13.01 16.33
C GLY A 321 20.73 -11.52 16.68
N ALA A 322 21.36 -10.73 15.81
CA ALA A 322 21.68 -9.33 16.07
C ALA A 322 20.74 -8.37 15.32
N THR A 323 21.05 -7.08 15.38
CA THR A 323 20.40 -6.07 14.55
C THR A 323 21.46 -5.19 13.91
N ASN A 324 21.14 -4.61 12.76
CA ASN A 324 22.03 -3.71 12.05
C ASN A 324 21.26 -2.56 11.41
N THR A 325 21.93 -1.43 11.23
CA THR A 325 21.36 -0.23 10.63
C THR A 325 22.15 0.09 9.36
N ILE A 326 21.49 -0.05 8.21
CA ILE A 326 22.11 0.12 6.89
C ILE A 326 21.18 0.91 5.96
N SER A 327 21.73 1.33 4.82
CA SER A 327 21.05 2.20 3.87
C SER A 327 21.08 1.60 2.47
N GLY A 328 20.01 1.81 1.71
CA GLY A 328 19.91 1.45 0.30
C GLY A 328 18.46 1.37 -0.18
N THR A 329 18.23 1.38 -1.49
CA THR A 329 16.94 0.96 -2.06
C THR A 329 16.61 -0.49 -1.71
N SER A 330 17.64 -1.28 -1.39
CA SER A 330 17.53 -2.61 -0.80
C SER A 330 16.81 -2.64 0.55
N MET A 331 16.82 -1.54 1.30
CA MET A 331 16.07 -1.39 2.55
C MET A 331 14.69 -0.76 2.32
N ALA A 332 14.52 0.01 1.23
CA ALA A 332 13.22 0.55 0.83
C ALA A 332 12.29 -0.53 0.27
N SER A 333 12.79 -1.38 -0.64
CA SER A 333 12.03 -2.48 -1.26
C SER A 333 11.28 -3.39 -0.27
N PRO A 334 11.87 -3.88 0.83
CA PRO A 334 11.17 -4.77 1.76
C PRO A 334 10.04 -4.09 2.53
N HIS A 335 10.04 -2.76 2.68
CA HIS A 335 8.86 -2.07 3.21
C HIS A 335 7.66 -2.25 2.29
N ILE A 336 7.86 -2.23 0.96
CA ILE A 336 6.80 -2.40 -0.04
C ILE A 336 6.37 -3.86 -0.15
N ALA A 337 7.30 -4.82 -0.12
CA ALA A 337 6.94 -6.23 -0.01
C ALA A 337 6.14 -6.51 1.26
N GLY A 338 6.55 -5.89 2.38
CA GLY A 338 5.83 -5.90 3.65
C GLY A 338 4.42 -5.32 3.54
N LEU A 339 4.24 -4.14 2.92
CA LEU A 339 2.90 -3.57 2.68
C LEU A 339 2.07 -4.45 1.74
N GLY A 340 2.69 -5.10 0.77
CA GLY A 340 2.02 -6.09 -0.07
C GLY A 340 1.43 -7.23 0.76
N ALA A 341 2.26 -7.85 1.62
CA ALA A 341 1.79 -8.89 2.53
C ALA A 341 0.75 -8.37 3.54
N TYR A 342 0.92 -7.15 4.02
CA TYR A 342 -0.03 -6.47 4.89
C TYR A 342 -1.42 -6.41 4.26
N PHE A 343 -1.54 -5.83 3.06
CA PHE A 343 -2.82 -5.62 2.40
C PHE A 343 -3.46 -6.91 1.87
N LEU A 344 -2.63 -7.89 1.47
CA LEU A 344 -3.13 -9.24 1.14
C LEU A 344 -3.73 -9.92 2.37
N GLY A 345 -3.07 -9.83 3.53
CA GLY A 345 -3.58 -10.38 4.79
C GLY A 345 -4.93 -9.79 5.22
N LEU A 346 -5.23 -8.55 4.79
CA LEU A 346 -6.50 -7.86 5.02
C LEU A 346 -7.55 -8.08 3.94
N ASP A 347 -7.26 -8.86 2.89
CA ASP A 347 -8.09 -8.96 1.67
C ASP A 347 -8.40 -7.59 1.03
N ALA A 348 -7.49 -6.62 1.18
CA ALA A 348 -7.74 -5.24 0.75
C ALA A 348 -7.56 -5.04 -0.77
N SER A 349 -6.73 -5.87 -1.41
CA SER A 349 -6.50 -5.85 -2.86
C SER A 349 -6.06 -7.24 -3.35
N PRO A 350 -6.45 -7.66 -4.56
CA PRO A 350 -5.81 -8.81 -5.21
C PRO A 350 -4.35 -8.49 -5.59
N VAL A 351 -3.55 -9.54 -5.76
CA VAL A 351 -2.11 -9.44 -6.09
C VAL A 351 -1.84 -8.59 -7.34
N GLY A 352 -2.59 -8.81 -8.42
CA GLY A 352 -2.36 -8.14 -9.71
C GLY A 352 -2.58 -6.63 -9.72
N SER A 353 -3.18 -6.06 -8.66
CA SER A 353 -3.41 -4.61 -8.52
C SER A 353 -2.70 -4.03 -7.29
N LEU A 354 -1.82 -4.80 -6.66
CA LEU A 354 -1.30 -4.48 -5.33
C LEU A 354 -0.34 -3.29 -5.34
N CYS A 355 0.52 -3.12 -6.36
CA CYS A 355 1.40 -1.94 -6.46
C CYS A 355 0.56 -0.65 -6.61
N ASP A 356 -0.45 -0.66 -7.48
CA ASP A 356 -1.38 0.46 -7.67
C ASP A 356 -2.16 0.77 -6.39
N TYR A 357 -2.59 -0.27 -5.65
CA TYR A 357 -3.29 -0.09 -4.37
C TYR A 357 -2.38 0.56 -3.33
N ILE A 358 -1.13 0.10 -3.19
CA ILE A 358 -0.14 0.73 -2.29
C ILE A 358 0.11 2.19 -2.72
N GLY A 359 0.19 2.48 -4.02
CA GLY A 359 0.30 3.85 -4.53
C GLY A 359 -0.91 4.74 -4.18
N GLN A 360 -2.12 4.18 -4.06
CA GLN A 360 -3.32 4.90 -3.65
C GLN A 360 -3.36 5.20 -2.14
N THR A 361 -2.69 4.38 -1.31
CA THR A 361 -2.59 4.62 0.13
C THR A 361 -1.43 5.56 0.48
N ALA A 362 -0.44 5.69 -0.41
CA ALA A 362 0.73 6.53 -0.26
C ALA A 362 0.41 8.02 0.02
N LEU A 363 1.39 8.72 0.59
CA LEU A 363 1.39 10.16 0.74
C LEU A 363 1.97 10.80 -0.52
N SER A 364 1.21 11.68 -1.16
CA SER A 364 1.59 12.27 -2.45
C SER A 364 2.28 13.62 -2.28
N GLY A 365 3.42 13.80 -2.94
CA GLY A 365 4.10 15.09 -3.04
C GLY A 365 4.83 15.55 -1.77
N VAL A 366 5.02 14.64 -0.80
CA VAL A 366 5.65 14.97 0.50
C VAL A 366 7.17 14.90 0.45
N ILE A 367 7.76 14.16 -0.50
CA ILE A 367 9.21 14.01 -0.61
C ILE A 367 9.81 15.16 -1.39
N SER A 368 10.84 15.79 -0.82
CA SER A 368 11.63 16.82 -1.48
C SER A 368 12.77 16.21 -2.32
N GLY A 369 13.30 16.99 -3.28
CA GLY A 369 14.44 16.55 -4.11
C GLY A 369 14.11 15.51 -5.19
N VAL A 370 12.83 15.13 -5.38
CA VAL A 370 12.42 14.13 -6.38
C VAL A 370 12.59 14.65 -7.81
N PRO A 371 13.42 14.01 -8.67
CA PRO A 371 13.58 14.41 -10.07
C PRO A 371 12.28 14.30 -10.87
N SER A 372 12.09 15.21 -11.83
CA SER A 372 10.92 15.20 -12.72
C SER A 372 10.78 13.87 -13.45
N GLY A 373 9.54 13.36 -13.53
CA GLY A 373 9.23 12.06 -14.14
C GLY A 373 9.31 10.88 -13.18
N THR A 374 9.77 11.08 -11.94
CA THR A 374 9.73 10.08 -10.86
C THR A 374 8.43 10.21 -10.07
N ALA A 375 7.83 9.09 -9.66
CA ALA A 375 6.67 9.13 -8.78
C ALA A 375 7.04 9.73 -7.41
N ASN A 376 6.34 10.79 -6.99
CA ASN A 376 6.45 11.34 -5.64
C ASN A 376 5.32 10.79 -4.77
N LEU A 377 5.41 9.48 -4.51
CA LEU A 377 4.49 8.71 -3.69
C LEU A 377 5.29 8.06 -2.57
N LEU A 378 5.14 8.54 -1.34
CA LEU A 378 5.77 7.93 -0.18
C LEU A 378 4.86 6.85 0.42
N ALA A 379 5.39 5.64 0.53
CA ALA A 379 4.69 4.49 1.06
C ALA A 379 4.04 4.75 2.42
N ASN A 380 2.76 4.36 2.53
CA ASN A 380 1.98 4.47 3.75
C ASN A 380 0.88 3.39 3.75
N ASN A 381 0.55 2.84 4.91
CA ASN A 381 -0.46 1.78 5.08
C ASN A 381 -1.91 2.30 5.07
N GLY A 382 -2.10 3.60 4.82
CA GLY A 382 -3.37 4.31 4.80
C GLY A 382 -3.78 4.91 6.14
N GLU A 383 -2.98 4.70 7.19
CA GLU A 383 -3.15 5.41 8.46
C GLU A 383 -2.74 6.89 8.29
N SER A 384 -3.47 7.77 8.97
CA SER A 384 -3.36 9.22 8.81
C SER A 384 -3.20 9.97 10.13
N SER A 385 -2.67 9.30 11.16
CA SER A 385 -2.38 9.94 12.45
C SER A 385 -1.34 11.05 12.36
#